data_AF-A0A9E3YGX2-F1
#
_entry.id   AF-A0A9E3YGX2-F1
#
_cell.length_a   1.000
_cell.length_b   1.000
_cell.length_c   1.000
_cell.angle_alpha   90.00
_cell.angle_beta   90.00
_cell.angle_gamma   90.00
#
_symmetry.space_group_name_H-M   'P 1'
#
loop_
_entity.id
_entity.type
_entity.pdbx_description
1 polymer ?
#
loop_
_entity_poly.entity_id
_entity_poly.type
_entity_poly.pdbx_seq_one_letter_code
_entity_poly.pdbx_strand_id
1 'polypeptide(L)' 'VATQMGAIDGIVSADDVTGPYDVIAVAEAGSVDDLGKMVVSRIQLIDGITRTLTCPVVNL' A
#
# COMPACT_ATOMS: atom_id res chain seq x y z
N VAL A 1 5.09 9.03 -6.01
CA VAL A 1 3.95 8.11 -5.72
C VAL A 1 3.81 7.88 -4.22
N ALA A 2 4.91 7.66 -3.49
CA ALA A 2 4.91 7.49 -2.04
C ALA A 2 4.13 8.58 -1.28
N THR A 3 4.34 9.87 -1.59
CA THR A 3 3.65 10.97 -0.91
C THR A 3 2.13 10.92 -1.04
N GLN A 4 1.60 10.56 -2.22
CA GLN A 4 0.16 10.42 -2.43
C GLN A 4 -0.40 9.21 -1.69
N MET A 5 0.36 8.11 -1.66
CA MET A 5 -0.02 6.92 -0.92
C MET A 5 -0.01 7.17 0.60
N GLY A 6 0.99 7.88 1.12
CA GLY A 6 1.08 8.26 2.53
C GLY A 6 -0.04 9.17 3.03
N ALA A 7 -0.81 9.80 2.13
CA ALA A 7 -2.00 10.58 2.47
C ALA A 7 -3.28 9.74 2.62
N ILE A 8 -3.21 8.43 2.33
CA ILE A 8 -4.34 7.51 2.47
C ILE A 8 -4.48 7.05 3.92
N ASP A 9 -5.68 7.22 4.49
CA ASP A 9 -6.01 6.67 5.81
C ASP A 9 -5.73 5.17 5.88
N GLY A 10 -4.96 4.75 6.89
CA GLY A 10 -4.51 3.36 7.05
C GLY A 10 -3.10 3.09 6.51
N ILE A 11 -2.48 4.03 5.80
CA ILE A 11 -1.04 3.96 5.50
C ILE A 11 -0.25 4.54 6.68
N VAL A 12 0.64 3.72 7.25
CA VAL A 12 1.53 4.09 8.35
C VAL A 12 2.81 4.75 7.81
N SER A 13 3.34 4.20 6.72
CA SER A 13 4.48 4.78 6.01
C SER A 13 4.44 4.41 4.54
N ALA A 14 5.05 5.25 3.70
CA ALA A 14 5.23 5.01 2.28
C ALA A 14 6.55 5.66 1.86
N ASP A 15 7.47 4.85 1.34
CA ASP A 15 8.82 5.26 1.01
C ASP A 15 9.13 4.87 -0.44
N ASP A 16 9.59 5.83 -1.24
CA ASP A 16 10.12 5.52 -2.57
C ASP A 16 11.45 4.78 -2.39
N VAL A 17 11.63 3.64 -3.07
CA VAL A 17 12.80 2.76 -2.88
C VAL A 17 13.54 2.52 -4.18
N THR A 18 14.86 2.32 -4.07
CA THR A 18 15.67 1.83 -5.19
C THR A 18 15.58 0.30 -5.23
N GLY A 19 14.76 -0.24 -6.12
CA GLY A 19 14.54 -1.68 -6.20
C GLY A 19 13.72 -2.11 -7.42
N PRO A 20 13.28 -3.38 -7.48
CA PRO A 20 12.40 -3.87 -8.54
C PRO A 20 10.97 -3.29 -8.44
N TYR A 21 10.67 -2.59 -7.35
CA TYR A 21 9.44 -1.83 -7.12
C TYR A 21 9.81 -0.40 -6.78
N ASP A 22 8.93 0.55 -7.13
CA ASP A 22 9.18 1.98 -6.93
C ASP A 22 8.87 2.43 -5.49
N VAL A 23 7.95 1.75 -4.79
CA VAL A 23 7.48 2.16 -3.46
C VAL A 23 7.25 0.97 -2.55
N ILE A 24 7.61 1.10 -1.27
CA ILE A 24 7.22 0.18 -0.19
C ILE A 24 6.32 0.96 0.78
N ALA A 25 5.18 0.37 1.14
CA ALA A 25 4.25 0.94 2.11
C ALA A 25 3.98 -0.04 3.25
N VAL A 26 3.82 0.51 4.46
CA VAL A 26 3.27 -0.19 5.60
C VAL A 26 1.83 0.29 5.78
N ALA A 27 0.90 -0.64 5.84
CA ALA A 27 -0.52 -0.35 5.94
C ALA A 27 -1.16 -1.16 7.08
N GLU A 28 -2.05 -0.52 7.83
CA GLU A 28 -2.81 -1.12 8.91
C GLU A 28 -4.31 -1.05 8.60
N ALA A 29 -5.00 -2.15 8.90
CA ALA A 29 -6.45 -2.26 8.74
C ALA A 29 -6.99 -3.22 9.80
N GLY A 30 -8.29 -3.12 10.10
CA GLY A 30 -8.95 -4.00 11.07
C GLY A 30 -9.05 -5.46 10.64
N SER A 31 -8.92 -5.73 9.33
CA SER A 31 -8.96 -7.08 8.77
C SER A 31 -8.20 -7.16 7.44
N VAL A 32 -7.88 -8.38 7.00
CA VAL A 32 -7.27 -8.63 5.68
C VAL A 32 -8.21 -8.20 4.54
N ASP A 33 -9.52 -8.35 4.71
CA ASP A 33 -10.51 -7.93 3.72
C ASP A 33 -10.53 -6.40 3.58
N ASP A 34 -10.40 -5.67 4.68
CA ASP A 34 -10.34 -4.20 4.66
C ASP A 34 -9.03 -3.71 4.02
N LEU A 35 -7.91 -4.39 4.28
CA LEU A 35 -6.65 -4.15 3.59
C LEU A 35 -6.80 -4.36 2.06
N GLY A 36 -7.42 -5.47 1.66
CA GLY A 36 -7.69 -5.77 0.25
C GLY A 36 -8.56 -4.70 -0.42
N LYS A 37 -9.64 -4.27 0.24
CA LYS A 37 -10.50 -3.20 -0.26
C LYS A 37 -9.75 -1.88 -0.39
N MET A 38 -8.94 -1.50 0.61
CA MET A 38 -8.13 -0.29 0.57
C MET A 38 -7.15 -0.30 -0.60
N VAL A 39 -6.49 -1.42 -0.84
CA VAL A 39 -5.56 -1.58 -1.96
C VAL A 39 -6.27 -1.32 -3.30
N VAL A 40 -7.39 -1.98 -3.55
CA VAL A 40 -8.11 -1.88 -4.83
C VAL A 40 -8.80 -0.52 -5.01
N SER A 41 -9.42 0.01 -3.96
CA SER A 41 -10.25 1.23 -4.05
C SER A 41 -9.47 2.53 -3.90
N ARG A 42 -8.24 2.50 -3.38
CA ARG A 42 -7.45 3.72 -3.13
C ARG A 42 -6.06 3.63 -3.73
N ILE A 43 -5.27 2.62 -3.35
CA ILE A 43 -3.86 2.52 -3.77
C ILE A 43 -3.77 2.33 -5.29
N GLN A 44 -4.48 1.37 -5.86
CA GLN A 44 -4.44 1.10 -7.30
C GLN A 44 -4.99 2.24 -8.19
N LEU A 45 -5.68 3.23 -7.60
CA LEU A 45 -6.17 4.41 -8.32
C LEU A 45 -5.18 5.57 -8.32
N ILE A 46 -4.06 5.47 -7.59
CA ILE A 46 -3.00 6.48 -7.64
C ILE A 46 -2.35 6.43 -9.02
N ASP A 47 -2.28 7.60 -9.67
CA ASP A 47 -1.61 7.74 -10.96
C ASP A 47 -0.14 7.31 -10.87
N GLY A 48 0.29 6.50 -11.84
CA GLY A 48 1.62 5.88 -11.86
C GLY A 48 1.71 4.49 -11.20
N ILE A 49 0.68 4.01 -10.49
CA ILE A 49 0.67 2.62 -9.99
C ILE A 49 0.22 1.67 -11.11
N THR A 50 1.16 0.87 -11.60
CA THR A 50 0.92 -0.13 -12.66
C THR A 50 0.85 -1.57 -12.13
N ARG A 51 1.44 -1.81 -10.95
CA ARG A 51 1.49 -3.12 -10.30
C ARG A 51 1.50 -2.96 -8.78
N THR A 52 0.83 -3.86 -8.08
CA THR A 52 0.80 -3.90 -6.62
C THR A 52 0.98 -5.34 -6.13
N LEU A 53 1.75 -5.52 -5.07
CA LEU A 53 1.88 -6.79 -4.35
C LEU A 53 1.52 -6.54 -2.88
N THR A 54 0.46 -7.20 -2.41
CA THR A 54 0.04 -7.12 -1.01
C THR A 54 0.65 -8.28 -0.24
N CYS A 55 1.39 -7.96 0.83
CA CYS A 55 2.03 -8.94 1.71
C CYS A 55 1.39 -8.88 3.11
N PRO A 56 0.36 -9.68 3.42
CA PRO A 56 -0.23 -9.71 4.75
C PRO A 56 0.80 -10.21 5.77
N VAL A 57 1.01 -9.45 6.85
CA VAL A 57 1.85 -9.89 7.97
C VAL A 57 1.06 -10.91 8.78
N VAL A 58 1.61 -12.12 8.92
CA VAL A 58 1.05 -13.20 9.73
C VAL A 58 1.97 -13.46 10.93
N ASN A 59 1.39 -13.50 12.13
CA ASN A 59 2.10 -13.93 13.34
C ASN A 59 1.80 -15.42 13.53
N LEU A 60 2.82 -16.26 13.35
CA LEU A 60 2.76 -17.72 13.53
C LEU A 60 3.31 -18.13 14.88
#